data_AF-A0AAV9AUK2-F1
#
_entry.id   AF-A0AAV9AUK2-F1
#
_cell.length_a   1.000
_cell.length_b   1.000
_cell.length_c   1.000
_cell.angle_alpha   90.00
_cell.angle_beta   90.00
_cell.angle_gamma   90.00
#
_symmetry.space_group_name_H-M   'P 1'
#
loop_
_entity.id
_entity.type
_entity.pdbx_description
1 polymer ?
#
loop_
_entity_poly.entity_id
_entity_poly.type
_entity_poly.pdbx_seq_one_letter_code
_entity_poly.pdbx_strand_id
1 'polypeptide(L)'
;MAILSRLYPCKDCADNFKEILKTYPVQAESHAQFSQWLCDAHNIVNRSLGKPQFPCQRVDARWGKLECLDGGCDLEGNMDFPQ
;
A
#
# COMPACT_ATOMS: atom_id res chain seq x y z
N MET A 1 -10.77 6.98 -9.54
CA MET A 1 -10.23 6.88 -8.17
C MET A 1 -8.80 7.39 -8.15
N ALA A 2 -8.52 8.57 -7.58
CA ALA A 2 -7.14 9.12 -7.50
C ALA A 2 -6.92 9.99 -6.24
N ILE A 3 -7.75 9.80 -5.20
CA ILE A 3 -7.79 10.67 -4.03
C ILE A 3 -6.43 10.71 -3.32
N LEU A 4 -5.78 9.55 -3.18
CA LEU A 4 -4.48 9.45 -2.50
C LEU A 4 -3.41 10.32 -3.17
N SER A 5 -3.37 10.39 -4.50
CA SER A 5 -2.44 11.26 -5.25
C SER A 5 -2.69 12.77 -5.10
N ARG A 6 -3.84 13.16 -4.54
CA ARG A 6 -4.20 14.57 -4.31
C ARG A 6 -4.02 14.98 -2.85
N LEU A 7 -4.26 14.06 -1.91
CA LEU A 7 -4.19 14.31 -0.47
C LEU A 7 -2.82 14.00 0.14
N TYR A 8 -1.91 13.40 -0.64
CA TYR A 8 -0.57 13.12 -0.14
C TYR A 8 0.14 14.43 0.22
N PRO A 9 0.53 14.65 1.50
CA PRO A 9 0.96 15.96 1.98
C PRO A 9 2.30 16.43 1.39
N CYS A 10 3.13 15.47 0.95
CA CYS A 10 4.35 15.77 0.20
C CYS A 10 4.01 16.07 -1.27
N LYS A 11 4.18 17.32 -1.70
CA LYS A 11 3.88 17.77 -3.07
C LYS A 11 4.64 16.97 -4.14
N ASP A 12 5.96 16.86 -4.03
CA ASP A 12 6.77 16.19 -5.05
C ASP A 12 6.44 14.69 -5.14
N CYS A 13 6.21 14.06 -3.99
CA CYS A 13 5.77 12.68 -3.90
C CYS A 13 4.39 12.48 -4.55
N ALA A 14 3.45 13.41 -4.31
CA ALA A 14 2.12 13.39 -4.89
C ALA A 14 2.15 13.54 -6.41
N ASP A 15 2.94 14.49 -6.91
CA ASP A 15 3.09 14.74 -8.34
C ASP A 15 3.76 13.55 -9.05
N ASN A 16 4.80 12.96 -8.45
CA ASN A 16 5.38 11.72 -8.95
C ASN A 16 4.37 10.56 -8.96
N PHE A 17 3.57 10.41 -7.90
CA PHE A 17 2.56 9.36 -7.83
C PHE A 17 1.46 9.53 -8.88
N LYS A 18 1.08 10.76 -9.24
CA LYS A 18 0.16 11.01 -10.37
C LYS A 18 0.74 10.49 -11.69
N GLU A 19 2.03 10.67 -11.95
CA GLU A 19 2.68 10.15 -13.16
C GLU A 19 2.78 8.63 -13.16
N ILE A 20 3.05 8.01 -12.01
CA ILE A 20 2.98 6.56 -11.84
C ILE A 20 1.57 6.06 -12.18
N LEU A 21 0.52 6.70 -11.66
CA LEU A 21 -0.86 6.28 -11.93
C LEU A 21 -1.28 6.41 -13.40
N LYS A 22 -0.70 7.36 -14.15
CA LYS A 22 -0.95 7.49 -15.60
C LYS A 22 -0.29 6.38 -16.41
N THR A 23 0.93 6.01 -16.04
CA THR A 23 1.75 5.03 -16.79
C THR A 23 1.51 3.59 -16.33
N TYR A 24 1.10 3.40 -15.08
CA TYR A 24 0.90 2.12 -14.43
C TYR A 24 -0.42 2.14 -13.64
N PRO A 25 -1.58 2.01 -14.34
CA PRO A 25 -2.89 2.15 -13.74
C PRO A 25 -3.19 1.07 -12.70
N VAL A 26 -3.94 1.44 -11.66
CA VAL A 26 -4.29 0.58 -10.52
C VAL A 26 -5.04 -0.67 -10.98
N GLN A 27 -4.53 -1.83 -10.58
CA GLN A 27 -5.22 -3.12 -10.73
C GLN A 27 -5.86 -3.49 -9.38
N ALA A 28 -7.19 -3.43 -9.28
CA ALA A 28 -7.90 -3.59 -8.00
C ALA A 28 -9.07 -4.59 -8.06
N GLU A 29 -9.06 -5.54 -8.99
CA GLU A 29 -10.16 -6.52 -9.13
C GLU A 29 -10.10 -7.62 -8.04
N SER A 30 -8.93 -7.85 -7.45
CA SER A 30 -8.74 -8.81 -6.36
C SER A 30 -7.65 -8.37 -5.38
N HIS A 31 -7.66 -8.95 -4.18
CA HIS A 31 -6.61 -8.74 -3.18
C HIS A 31 -5.22 -9.03 -3.76
N ALA A 32 -5.04 -10.18 -4.42
CA ALA A 32 -3.75 -10.59 -4.96
C ALA A 32 -3.24 -9.60 -6.03
N GLN A 33 -4.09 -9.21 -6.98
CA GLN A 33 -3.71 -8.23 -8.02
C GLN A 33 -3.38 -6.87 -7.42
N PHE A 34 -4.17 -6.41 -6.43
CA PHE A 34 -3.93 -5.12 -5.80
C PHE A 34 -2.65 -5.10 -4.96
N SER A 35 -2.41 -6.14 -4.16
CA SER A 35 -1.18 -6.28 -3.38
C SER A 35 0.05 -6.29 -4.28
N GLN A 36 -0.01 -7.03 -5.39
CA GLN A 36 1.07 -7.09 -6.37
C GLN A 36 1.30 -5.73 -7.03
N TRP A 37 0.24 -5.08 -7.52
CA TRP A 37 0.32 -3.74 -8.11
C TRP A 37 0.92 -2.72 -7.14
N LEU A 38 0.50 -2.75 -5.87
CA LEU A 38 0.99 -1.83 -4.85
C LEU A 38 2.48 -2.06 -4.58
N CYS A 39 2.93 -3.32 -4.56
CA CYS A 39 4.34 -3.66 -4.43
C CYS A 39 5.17 -3.13 -5.62
N ASP A 40 4.69 -3.35 -6.84
CA ASP A 40 5.38 -2.90 -8.05
C ASP A 40 5.44 -1.37 -8.10
N ALA A 41 4.35 -0.67 -7.77
CA ALA A 41 4.32 0.79 -7.66
C ALA A 41 5.30 1.31 -6.60
N HIS A 42 5.40 0.65 -5.44
CA HIS A 42 6.40 0.98 -4.42
C HIS A 42 7.83 0.81 -4.98
N ASN A 43 8.07 -0.25 -5.75
CA ASN A 43 9.37 -0.52 -6.35
C ASN A 43 9.76 0.47 -7.46
N ILE A 44 8.80 1.08 -8.15
CA ILE A 44 9.05 2.20 -9.06
C ILE A 44 9.67 3.37 -8.28
N VAL A 45 9.11 3.70 -7.11
CA VAL A 45 9.65 4.75 -6.22
C VAL A 45 11.00 4.32 -5.62
N ASN A 46 11.17 3.06 -5.21
CA ASN A 46 12.46 2.58 -4.71
C ASN A 46 13.56 2.77 -5.77
N ARG A 47 13.27 2.40 -7.02
CA ARG A 47 14.22 2.56 -8.13
C ARG A 47 14.57 4.04 -8.36
N SER A 48 13.59 4.94 -8.33
CA SER A 48 13.87 6.38 -8.56
C SER A 48 14.73 7.00 -7.46
N LEU A 49 14.64 6.46 -6.23
CA LEU A 49 15.44 6.89 -5.08
C LEU A 49 16.74 6.08 -4.88
N GLY A 50 17.07 5.14 -5.77
CA GLY A 50 18.24 4.27 -5.63
C GLY A 50 18.17 3.29 -4.45
N LYS A 51 16.96 2.95 -3.99
CA LYS A 51 16.73 1.97 -2.91
C LYS A 51 16.67 0.55 -3.47
N PRO A 52 17.03 -0.47 -2.66
CA PRO A 52 16.82 -1.86 -3.03
C PRO A 52 15.36 -2.15 -3.38
N GLN A 53 15.14 -3.02 -4.36
CA GLN A 53 13.79 -3.47 -4.71
C GLN A 53 13.31 -4.52 -3.72
N PHE A 54 12.05 -4.41 -3.30
CA PHE A 54 11.39 -5.41 -2.49
C PHE A 54 10.98 -6.60 -3.37
N PRO A 55 11.23 -7.85 -2.96
CA PRO A 55 10.80 -9.03 -3.71
C PRO A 55 9.28 -9.22 -3.59
N CYS A 56 8.52 -8.83 -4.60
CA CYS A 56 7.05 -8.83 -4.53
C CYS A 56 6.42 -10.21 -4.33
N GLN A 57 7.15 -11.31 -4.58
CA GLN A 57 6.70 -12.66 -4.22
C GLN A 57 6.47 -12.82 -2.70
N ARG A 58 7.01 -11.90 -1.88
CA ARG A 58 6.87 -11.88 -0.42
C ARG A 58 5.87 -10.84 0.07
N VAL A 59 5.07 -10.24 -0.81
CA VAL A 59 4.12 -9.16 -0.42
C VAL A 59 3.10 -9.66 0.61
N ASP A 60 2.52 -10.83 0.40
CA ASP A 60 1.54 -11.41 1.33
C ASP A 60 2.20 -11.86 2.64
N ALA A 61 3.42 -12.41 2.59
CA ALA A 61 4.16 -12.75 3.81
C ALA A 61 4.49 -11.51 4.67
N ARG A 62 4.58 -10.32 4.06
CA ARG A 62 4.92 -9.07 4.75
C ARG A 62 3.70 -8.27 5.20
N TRP A 63 2.65 -8.23 4.39
CA TRP A 63 1.47 -7.35 4.54
C TRP A 63 0.14 -8.05 4.27
N GLY A 64 0.16 -9.35 3.98
CA GLY A 64 -1.04 -10.14 3.72
C GLY A 64 -1.86 -10.38 4.97
N LYS A 65 -2.90 -11.18 4.81
CA LYS A 65 -3.83 -11.50 5.88
C LYS A 65 -3.10 -12.18 7.03
N LEU A 66 -3.41 -11.77 8.26
CA LEU A 66 -3.03 -12.50 9.45
C LEU A 66 -3.90 -13.76 9.52
N GLU A 67 -3.29 -14.94 9.64
CA GLU A 67 -4.01 -16.18 9.90
C GLU A 67 -4.35 -16.26 11.39
N CYS A 68 -5.49 -15.69 11.75
CA CYS A 68 -5.96 -15.65 13.12
C CYS A 68 -7.14 -16.60 13.28
N LEU A 69 -6.96 -17.63 14.09
CA LEU A 69 -8.04 -18.52 14.50
C LEU A 69 -8.94 -17.78 15.50
N ASP A 70 -10.25 -17.95 15.37
CA ASP A 70 -11.26 -17.55 16.36
C ASP A 70 -11.13 -16.12 16.91
N GLY A 71 -10.93 -15.12 16.04
CA GLY A 71 -10.85 -13.72 16.45
C GLY A 71 -9.57 -13.36 17.22
N GLY A 72 -8.55 -14.22 17.21
CA GLY A 72 -7.28 -14.01 17.96
C GLY A 72 -6.45 -12.78 17.55
N CYS A 73 -6.89 -12.02 16.55
CA CYS A 73 -6.28 -10.75 16.15
C CYS A 73 -7.28 -9.60 16.14
N ASP A 74 -8.47 -9.79 16.70
CA ASP A 74 -9.40 -8.70 16.91
C ASP A 74 -8.75 -7.72 17.89
N LEU A 75 -8.62 -6.47 17.45
CA LEU A 75 -8.08 -5.42 18.29
C LEU A 75 -9.19 -5.00 19.27
N GLU A 76 -9.05 -5.39 20.54
CA GLU A 76 -9.89 -4.87 21.61
C GLU A 76 -9.56 -3.38 21.82
N GLY A 77 -10.35 -2.51 21.18
CA GLY A 77 -10.25 -1.08 21.38
C GLY A 77 -10.83 -0.70 22.75
N ASN A 78 -10.03 -0.07 23.62
CA ASN A 78 -10.57 0.60 24.79
C ASN A 78 -11.28 1.88 24.35
N MET A 79 -12.60 1.95 24.57
CA MET A 79 -13.46 3.09 24.18
C MET A 79 -13.45 4.23 25.20
N ASP A 80 -12.61 4.18 26.24
CA ASP A 80 -12.41 5.28 27.18
C ASP A 80 -11.64 6.44 26.53
N PHE A 81 -12.39 7.27 25.80
CA PHE A 81 -11.97 8.65 25.54
C PHE A 81 -12.26 9.49 26.81
N PRO A 82 -11.26 10.17 27.39
CA PRO A 82 -11.55 11.18 28.39
C PRO A 82 -12.40 12.28 27.75
N GLN A 83 -13.54 12.60 28.36
CA GLN A 83 -14.43 13.69 27.99
C GLN A 83 -13.75 15.05 28.09
#